data_AF-A0A940M1B3-F1
#
_entry.id   AF-A0A940M1B3-F1
#
_cell.length_a   1.000
_cell.length_b   1.000
_cell.length_c   1.000
_cell.angle_alpha   90.00
_cell.angle_beta   90.00
_cell.angle_gamma   90.00
#
_symmetry.space_group_name_H-M   'P 1'
#
loop_
_entity.id
_entity.type
_entity.pdbx_description
1 polymer ?
#
loop_
_entity_poly.entity_id
_entity_poly.type
_entity_poly.pdbx_seq_one_letter_code
_entity_poly.pdbx_strand_id
1 'polypeptide(L)' 'MSDNTVVRLGAVAYAPKAVTIWEGFRAHFAGRGCDFDYVLYSNYEAQVEALMAGDIQLAWNSPLAWIRPSAM' A
#
# COMPACT_ATOMS: atom_id res chain seq x y z
N MET A 1 -19.82 -19.16 -0.41
CA MET A 1 -18.94 -18.24 -1.15
C MET A 1 -18.19 -17.46 -0.10
N SER A 2 -16.92 -17.78 0.13
CA SER A 2 -16.06 -16.95 0.98
C SER A 2 -15.96 -15.58 0.33
N ASP A 3 -16.26 -14.51 1.05
CA ASP A 3 -15.99 -13.15 0.59
C ASP A 3 -14.51 -13.07 0.19
N ASN A 4 -14.25 -12.90 -1.10
CA ASN A 4 -12.89 -12.70 -1.58
C ASN A 4 -12.54 -11.25 -1.32
N THR A 5 -12.11 -10.94 -0.10
CA THR A 5 -11.69 -9.59 0.27
C THR A 5 -10.40 -9.27 -0.48
N VAL A 6 -10.46 -8.29 -1.39
CA VAL A 6 -9.29 -7.75 -2.07
C VAL A 6 -8.33 -7.17 -1.03
N VAL A 7 -7.08 -7.63 -1.01
CA VAL A 7 -6.03 -7.05 -0.19
C VAL A 7 -5.47 -5.83 -0.91
N ARG A 8 -5.61 -4.65 -0.33
CA ARG A 8 -5.10 -3.40 -0.88
C ARG A 8 -3.88 -2.91 -0.12
N LEU A 9 -2.81 -2.66 -0.86
CA LEU A 9 -1.57 -2.10 -0.34
C LEU A 9 -1.39 -0.64 -0.79
N GLY A 10 -1.14 0.26 0.15
CA GLY A 10 -0.71 1.62 -0.16
C GLY A 10 0.80 1.69 -0.34
N ALA A 11 1.27 2.50 -1.29
CA ALA A 11 2.68 2.86 -1.45
C ALA A 11 2.84 4.31 -1.90
N VAL A 12 3.96 4.95 -1.57
CA VAL A 12 4.26 6.31 -2.06
C VAL A 12 4.90 6.24 -3.45
N ALA A 13 4.44 7.10 -4.37
CA ALA A 13 4.97 7.22 -5.73
C ALA A 13 6.30 8.02 -5.77
N TYR A 14 7.35 7.51 -5.12
CA TYR A 14 8.64 8.20 -5.04
C TYR A 14 9.45 8.17 -6.36
N ALA A 15 9.11 7.26 -7.28
CA ALA A 15 9.73 7.14 -8.60
C ALA A 15 8.82 6.34 -9.55
N PRO A 16 8.94 6.51 -10.88
CA PRO A 16 8.15 5.76 -11.86
C PRO A 16 8.19 4.23 -11.68
N LYS A 17 9.34 3.72 -11.20
CA LYS A 17 9.54 2.29 -10.90
C LYS A 17 8.58 1.72 -9.86
N ALA A 18 7.97 2.55 -9.01
CA ALA A 18 6.99 2.10 -8.02
C ALA A 18 5.81 1.41 -8.72
N VAL A 19 5.29 1.98 -9.81
CA VAL A 19 4.21 1.38 -10.61
C VAL A 19 4.62 -0.01 -11.11
N THR A 20 5.81 -0.11 -11.73
CA THR A 20 6.32 -1.38 -12.28
C THR A 20 6.43 -2.47 -11.22
N ILE A 21 6.88 -2.13 -10.01
CA ILE A 21 6.98 -3.08 -8.89
C ILE A 21 5.60 -3.61 -8.52
N TRP A 22 4.63 -2.71 -8.31
CA TRP A 22 3.30 -3.10 -7.82
C TRP A 22 2.43 -3.79 -8.87
N GLU A 23 2.58 -3.45 -10.15
CA GLU A 23 2.00 -4.25 -11.23
C GLU A 23 2.56 -5.68 -11.26
N GLY A 24 3.86 -5.85 -11.03
CA GLY A 24 4.48 -7.17 -10.91
C GLY A 24 3.87 -8.00 -9.77
N PHE A 25 3.65 -7.39 -8.59
CA PHE A 25 3.00 -8.05 -7.47
C PHE A 25 1.54 -8.39 -7.74
N ARG A 26 0.77 -7.46 -8.34
CA ARG A 26 -0.63 -7.70 -8.75
C ARG A 26 -0.73 -8.96 -9.63
N ALA A 27 0.09 -9.03 -10.69
CA ALA A 27 0.12 -10.19 -11.57
C ALA A 27 0.56 -11.48 -10.84
N HIS A 28 1.55 -11.39 -9.95
CA HIS A 28 2.06 -12.53 -9.19
C HIS A 28 1.00 -13.16 -8.27
N PHE A 29 0.25 -12.33 -7.56
CA PHE A 29 -0.80 -12.77 -6.62
C PHE A 29 -2.07 -13.23 -7.33
N ALA A 30 -2.45 -12.57 -8.42
CA ALA A 30 -3.57 -13.01 -9.26
C ALA A 30 -3.36 -14.46 -9.75
N GLY A 31 -2.14 -14.79 -10.19
CA GLY A 31 -1.78 -16.17 -10.57
C GLY A 31 -1.81 -17.21 -9.45
N ARG A 32 -2.07 -16.80 -8.20
CA ARG A 32 -2.14 -17.64 -7.00
C ARG A 32 -3.52 -17.63 -6.32
N GLY A 33 -4.52 -17.02 -6.96
CA GLY A 33 -5.87 -16.91 -6.41
C GLY A 33 -5.98 -15.92 -5.24
N CYS A 34 -5.07 -14.95 -5.16
CA CYS A 34 -5.13 -13.87 -4.20
C CYS A 34 -5.49 -12.56 -4.93
N ASP A 35 -6.65 -12.00 -4.60
CA ASP A 35 -7.07 -10.70 -5.12
C ASP A 35 -6.26 -9.61 -4.43
N PHE A 36 -5.28 -9.07 -5.17
CA PHE A 36 -4.36 -8.04 -4.70
C PHE A 36 -4.54 -6.76 -5.52
N ASP A 37 -4.56 -5.62 -4.83
CA ASP A 37 -4.64 -4.29 -5.43
C ASP A 37 -3.65 -3.34 -4.74
N TYR A 38 -3.31 -2.24 -5.39
CA TYR A 38 -2.43 -1.23 -4.82
C TYR A 38 -2.89 0.19 -5.11
N VAL A 39 -2.59 1.11 -4.19
CA VAL A 39 -2.88 2.54 -4.32
C VAL A 39 -1.59 3.33 -4.15
N LEU A 40 -1.38 4.28 -5.06
CA LEU A 40 -0.23 5.17 -5.01
C LEU A 40 -0.61 6.51 -4.38
N TYR A 41 0.12 6.87 -3.34
CA TYR A 41 -0.01 8.14 -2.64
C TYR A 41 1.15 9.07 -3.02
N SER A 42 0.90 10.37 -3.00
CA SER A 42 1.93 11.39 -3.25
C SER A 42 2.85 11.60 -2.04
N ASN A 43 2.39 11.27 -0.84
CA ASN A 43 3.12 11.42 0.41
C ASN A 43 2.72 10.35 1.44
N TYR A 44 3.50 10.23 2.51
CA TYR A 44 3.28 9.23 3.55
C TYR A 44 2.08 9.57 4.44
N GLU A 45 1.79 10.85 4.64
CA GLU A 45 0.67 11.31 5.46
C GLU A 45 -0.65 10.79 4.91
N ALA A 46 -0.92 10.98 3.61
CA ALA A 46 -2.13 10.49 2.96
C ALA A 46 -2.22 8.96 2.95
N GLN A 47 -1.09 8.27 2.76
CA GLN A 47 -1.03 6.81 2.84
C GLN A 47 -1.40 6.33 4.26
N VAL A 48 -0.90 7.00 5.30
CA VAL A 48 -1.17 6.62 6.69
C VAL A 48 -2.61 6.95 7.06
N GLU A 49 -3.15 8.09 6.63
CA GLU A 49 -4.56 8.41 6.82
C GLU A 49 -5.46 7.32 6.22
N ALA A 50 -5.16 6.85 5.01
CA ALA A 50 -5.88 5.76 4.37
C ALA A 50 -5.73 4.42 5.12
N LEU A 51 -4.53 4.13 5.66
CA LEU A 51 -4.32 2.94 6.49
C LEU A 51 -5.16 3.00 7.77
N MET A 52 -5.19 4.15 8.44
CA MET A 52 -5.96 4.36 9.67
C MET A 52 -7.47 4.35 9.42
N ALA A 53 -7.92 4.80 8.25
CA ALA A 53 -9.32 4.75 7.82
C ALA A 53 -9.77 3.34 7.40
N GLY A 54 -8.83 2.42 7.15
CA GLY A 54 -9.12 1.06 6.67
C GLY A 54 -9.29 0.95 5.15
N ASP A 55 -9.03 2.01 4.40
CA ASP A 55 -9.11 2.03 2.93
C ASP A 55 -8.07 1.11 2.28
N ILE A 56 -6.93 0.94 2.95
CA ILE A 56 -5.86 -0.01 2.62
C ILE A 56 -5.59 -0.90 3.84
N GLN A 57 -5.18 -2.15 3.61
CA GLN A 57 -4.87 -3.10 4.68
C GLN A 57 -3.38 -3.12 5.03
N LEU A 58 -2.52 -2.72 4.08
CA LEU A 58 -1.07 -2.74 4.22
C LEU A 58 -0.48 -1.44 3.69
N ALA A 59 0.61 -0.98 4.31
CA ALA A 59 1.37 0.18 3.85
C ALA A 59 2.83 -0.21 3.62
N TRP A 60 3.36 0.14 2.45
CA TRP A 60 4.79 0.06 2.16
C TRP A 60 5.44 1.42 2.37
N ASN A 61 6.31 1.52 3.38
CA ASN A 61 7.03 2.73 3.74
C ASN A 61 8.54 2.48 3.90
N SER A 62 9.36 3.51 3.74
CA SER A 62 10.77 3.40 4.13
C SER A 62 10.88 3.31 5.66
N PRO A 63 11.95 2.70 6.21
CA PRO A 63 12.05 2.36 7.63
C PRO A 63 11.88 3.52 8.63
N LEU A 64 12.01 4.78 8.17
CA LEU A 64 11.94 6.00 9.00
C LEU A 64 10.83 6.97 8.57
N ALA A 65 9.99 6.62 7.60
CA ALA A 65 8.96 7.53 7.07
C ALA A 65 7.83 7.85 8.08
N TRP A 66 7.76 7.15 9.20
CA TRP A 66 6.70 7.34 10.19
C TRP A 66 7.19 7.33 11.64
N ILE A 67 8.25 8.08 11.93
CA ILE A 67 8.55 8.50 13.30
C ILE A 67 8.03 9.93 13.46
N ARG A 68 6.90 10.10 14.14
CA ARG A 68 6.50 11.41 14.64
C ARG A 68 7.26 11.66 15.94
N PRO A 69 8.11 12.70 16.04
CA PRO A 69 8.56 13.15 17.34
C PRO A 69 7.31 13.57 18.12
N SER A 70 7.08 12.94 19.27
CA SER A 70 6.14 13.51 20.24
C SER A 70 6.65 14.89 20.61
N ALA A 71 5.80 15.91 20.44
CA ALA A 71 6.14 17.28 20.85
C ALA A 71 6.60 17.25 22.32
N MET A 72 7.81 17.75 22.58
CA MET A 72 8.26 18.12 23.91
C MET A 72 7.63 19.45 24.33
#